data_AF-A0A257CC51-F1
#
_entry.id   AF-A0A257CC51-F1
#
_cell.length_a   1.000
_cell.length_b   1.000
_cell.length_c   1.000
_cell.angle_alpha   90.00
_cell.angle_beta   90.00
_cell.angle_gamma   90.00
#
_symmetry.space_group_name_H-M   'P 1'
#
loop_
_entity.id
_entity.type
_entity.pdbx_description
1 polymer ?
#
loop_
_entity_poly.entity_id
_entity_poly.type
_entity_poly.pdbx_seq_one_letter_code
_entity_poly.pdbx_strand_id
1 'polypeptide(L)' 'MHALTDFFTTDYGLLSALVIAITLGMGAFYTRYFIKHVQMDEAAERARQAAQKA' A
#
# COMPACT_ATOMS: atom_id res chain seq x y z
N MET A 1 -3.68 19.85 -22.77
CA MET A 1 -3.95 18.79 -21.76
C MET A 1 -5.05 17.87 -22.31
N HIS A 2 -4.77 17.07 -23.35
CA HIS A 2 -5.74 16.12 -23.95
C HIS A 2 -5.48 14.67 -23.50
N ALA A 3 -4.27 14.38 -22.99
CA ALA A 3 -3.84 13.04 -22.60
C ALA A 3 -4.67 12.44 -21.45
N LEU A 4 -5.05 13.24 -20.45
CA LEU A 4 -5.90 12.76 -19.35
C LEU A 4 -7.34 12.48 -19.81
N THR A 5 -7.81 13.22 -20.81
CA THR A 5 -9.17 13.09 -21.37
C THR A 5 -9.26 11.91 -22.32
N ASP A 6 -8.27 11.70 -23.19
CA ASP A 6 -8.16 10.51 -24.03
C ASP A 6 -7.98 9.23 -23.20
N PHE A 7 -7.31 9.32 -22.05
CA PHE A 7 -7.17 8.21 -21.10
C PHE A 7 -8.48 7.83 -20.40
N PHE A 8 -9.44 8.75 -20.30
CA PHE A 8 -10.76 8.44 -19.73
C PHE A 8 -11.79 8.03 -20.78
N THR A 9 -11.57 8.38 -22.05
CA THR A 9 -12.58 8.26 -23.12
C THR A 9 -12.27 7.14 -24.12
N THR A 10 -11.01 6.68 -24.21
CA THR A 10 -10.59 5.55 -25.06
C THR A 10 -10.55 4.25 -24.26
N ASP A 11 -10.97 3.13 -24.86
CA ASP A 11 -10.98 1.79 -24.22
C ASP A 11 -9.63 1.41 -23.58
N TYR A 12 -8.51 1.79 -24.22
CA TYR A 12 -7.16 1.58 -23.71
C TYR A 12 -6.84 2.37 -22.44
N GLY A 13 -7.42 3.56 -22.32
CA GLY A 13 -7.19 4.45 -21.19
C GLY A 13 -7.92 3.96 -19.93
N LEU A 14 -9.17 3.52 -20.05
CA LEU A 14 -9.91 2.92 -18.94
C LEU A 14 -9.26 1.63 -18.43
N LEU A 15 -8.80 0.76 -19.34
CA LEU A 15 -8.06 -0.45 -18.96
C LEU A 15 -6.74 -0.11 -18.24
N SER A 16 -6.01 0.88 -18.75
CA SER A 16 -4.76 1.34 -18.11
C SER A 16 -5.03 2.00 -16.76
N ALA A 17 -6.11 2.79 -16.63
CA ALA A 17 -6.56 3.39 -15.38
C ALA A 17 -6.90 2.32 -14.34
N LEU A 18 -7.59 1.26 -14.76
CA LEU A 18 -7.95 0.14 -13.91
C LEU A 18 -6.70 -0.60 -13.39
N VAL A 19 -5.73 -0.88 -14.27
CA VAL A 19 -4.47 -1.50 -13.87
C VAL A 19 -3.73 -0.62 -12.87
N ILE A 20 -3.58 0.67 -13.16
CA ILE A 20 -2.92 1.62 -12.24
C ILE A 20 -3.62 1.65 -10.89
N ALA A 21 -4.96 1.72 -10.87
CA ALA A 21 -5.74 1.72 -9.64
C ALA A 21 -5.53 0.41 -8.83
N ILE A 22 -5.49 -0.75 -9.50
CA ILE A 22 -5.22 -2.04 -8.87
C ILE A 22 -3.80 -2.08 -8.31
N THR A 23 -2.79 -1.67 -9.09
CA THR A 23 -1.39 -1.66 -8.66
C THR A 23 -1.19 -0.76 -7.45
N LEU A 24 -1.72 0.46 -7.48
CA LEU A 24 -1.65 1.40 -6.35
C LEU A 24 -2.44 0.88 -5.14
N GLY A 25 -3.62 0.28 -5.37
CA GLY A 25 -4.43 -0.33 -4.32
C GLY A 25 -3.71 -1.48 -3.61
N MET A 26 -3.07 -2.37 -4.36
CA MET A 26 -2.23 -3.45 -3.81
C MET A 26 -1.02 -2.89 -3.08
N GLY A 27 -0.33 -1.89 -3.64
CA GLY A 27 0.80 -1.25 -2.98
C GLY A 27 0.42 -0.67 -1.62
N ALA A 28 -0.66 0.13 -1.56
CA ALA A 28 -1.17 0.70 -0.32
C ALA A 28 -1.64 -0.38 0.67
N PHE A 29 -2.29 -1.45 0.19
CA PHE A 29 -2.69 -2.59 1.01
C PHE A 29 -1.50 -3.29 1.64
N TYR A 30 -0.46 -3.60 0.86
CA TYR A 30 0.76 -4.21 1.40
C TYR A 30 1.46 -3.31 2.40
N THR A 31 1.64 -2.02 2.09
CA THR A 31 2.24 -1.08 3.05
C THR A 31 1.44 -1.02 4.34
N ARG A 32 0.10 -0.94 4.28
CA ARG A 32 -0.77 -0.96 5.46
C ARG A 32 -0.66 -2.29 6.23
N TYR A 33 -0.62 -3.42 5.54
CA TYR A 33 -0.48 -4.73 6.14
C TYR A 33 0.86 -4.88 6.86
N PHE A 34 1.95 -4.49 6.21
CA PHE A 34 3.29 -4.51 6.77
C PHE A 34 3.42 -3.60 7.99
N ILE A 35 2.92 -2.36 7.92
CA ILE A 35 2.92 -1.45 9.08
C ILE A 35 2.17 -2.08 10.25
N LYS A 36 1.00 -2.69 10.00
CA LYS A 36 0.21 -3.34 11.06
C LYS A 36 0.93 -4.56 11.65
N HIS A 37 1.63 -5.34 10.83
CA HIS A 37 2.41 -6.49 11.28
C HIS A 37 3.65 -6.07 12.07
N VAL A 38 4.40 -5.09 11.56
CA VAL A 38 5.57 -4.53 12.24
C VAL A 38 5.17 -3.91 13.57
N GLN A 39 4.03 -3.23 13.68
CA GLN A 39 3.56 -2.73 14.98
C GLN A 39 3.28 -3.84 15.99
N MET A 40 2.80 -5.01 15.54
CA MET A 40 2.62 -6.17 16.41
C MET A 40 3.96 -6.77 16.84
N ASP A 41 4.93 -6.87 15.92
CA ASP A 41 6.29 -7.34 16.24
C ASP A 41 7.04 -6.34 17.12
N GLU A 42 6.94 -5.04 16.88
CA GLU A 42 7.53 -4.00 17.72
C GLU A 42 6.95 -4.00 19.13
N ALA A 43 5.67 -4.35 19.32
CA ALA A 43 5.09 -4.50 20.65
C ALA A 43 5.68 -5.71 21.38
N ALA A 44 5.86 -6.83 20.69
CA ALA A 44 6.51 -8.02 21.24
C ALA A 44 8.01 -7.79 21.51
N GLU A 45 8.71 -7.07 20.62
CA GLU A 45 10.10 -6.69 20.80
C GLU A 45 10.28 -5.66 21.91
N ARG A 46 9.40 -4.65 22.03
CA ARG A 46 9.42 -3.72 23.18
C ARG A 46 9.18 -4.46 24.48
N ALA A 47 8.29 -5.45 24.52
CA ALA A 47 8.10 -6.29 25.71
C ALA A 47 9.37 -7.11 26.03
N ARG A 48 10.06 -7.65 25.02
CA ARG A 48 11.34 -8.34 25.20
C ARG A 48 12.48 -7.41 25.62
N GLN A 49 12.56 -6.21 25.06
CA GLN A 49 13.55 -5.21 25.42
C GLN A 49 13.30 -4.63 26.82
N ALA A 50 12.04 -4.46 27.22
CA ALA A 50 11.67 -4.09 28.59
C ALA A 50 12.02 -5.20 29.59
N ALA A 51 11.83 -6.47 29.22
CA ALA A 51 12.23 -7.61 30.04
C ALA A 51 13.75 -7.84 30.09
N GLN A 52 14.52 -7.42 29.08
CA GLN A 52 15.99 -7.48 29.10
C GLN A 52 16.66 -6.30 29.82
N LYS A 53 15.95 -5.19 30.00
CA LYS A 53 16.45 -3.99 30.70
C LYS A 53 16.05 -3.92 32.18
N ALA A 54 15.31 -4.90 32.69
CA ALA A 54 14.94 -5.06 34.09
C ALA A 54 15.79 -6.16 34.74
#